data_AF-A0A3A6DSC7-F1
#
_entry.id   AF-A0A3A6DSC7-F1
#
_cell.length_a   1.000
_cell.length_b   1.000
_cell.length_c   1.000
_cell.angle_alpha   90.00
_cell.angle_beta   90.00
_cell.angle_gamma   90.00
#
_symmetry.space_group_name_H-M   'P 1'
#
loop_
_entity.id
_entity.type
_entity.pdbx_description
1 polymer ?
#
loop_
_entity_poly.entity_id
_entity_poly.type
_entity_poly.pdbx_seq_one_letter_code
_entity_poly.pdbx_strand_id
1 'polypeptide(L)'
;MNETVKKEQLRSYAEGILQPEIVESIAYEAGYSDQEGDSDVWLLETDTGNEYWLIEGAYPANIIKKSGIYQHAERAFEAYLEMLQEAKEKPEIPDRFQQLQ
;
A
#
# COMPACT_ATOMS: atom_id res chain seq x y z
N MET A 1 -1.59 -12.99 -15.58
CA MET A 1 -2.76 -12.89 -14.69
C MET A 1 -3.84 -12.11 -15.45
N ASN A 2 -5.12 -12.47 -15.34
CA ASN A 2 -6.20 -11.68 -15.95
C ASN A 2 -6.39 -10.40 -15.11
N GLU A 3 -6.50 -9.24 -15.76
CA GLU A 3 -6.69 -7.93 -15.08
C GLU A 3 -7.92 -7.94 -14.16
N THR A 4 -9.00 -8.62 -14.57
CA THR A 4 -10.20 -8.78 -13.74
C THR A 4 -9.88 -9.48 -12.42
N VAL A 5 -9.13 -10.58 -12.48
CA VAL A 5 -8.74 -11.35 -11.29
C VAL A 5 -7.82 -10.53 -10.38
N LYS A 6 -6.90 -9.75 -10.98
CA LYS A 6 -6.01 -8.84 -10.24
C LYS A 6 -6.83 -7.79 -9.49
N LYS A 7 -7.78 -7.13 -10.16
CA LYS A 7 -8.66 -6.13 -9.55
C LYS A 7 -9.49 -6.72 -8.40
N GLU A 8 -10.03 -7.93 -8.55
CA GLU A 8 -10.76 -8.61 -7.48
C GLU A 8 -9.88 -8.92 -6.26
N GLN A 9 -8.64 -9.37 -6.48
CA GLN A 9 -7.67 -9.62 -5.42
C GLN A 9 -7.30 -8.34 -4.66
N LEU A 10 -6.99 -7.26 -5.38
CA LEU A 10 -6.65 -5.96 -4.78
C LEU A 10 -7.84 -5.37 -4.02
N ARG A 11 -9.05 -5.50 -4.58
CA ARG A 11 -10.30 -5.12 -3.91
C ARG A 11 -10.48 -5.88 -2.60
N SER A 12 -10.41 -7.21 -2.64
CA SER A 12 -10.60 -8.05 -1.44
C SER A 12 -9.53 -7.76 -0.37
N TYR A 13 -8.30 -7.50 -0.78
CA TYR A 13 -7.23 -7.07 0.11
C TYR A 13 -7.55 -5.73 0.78
N ALA A 14 -7.97 -4.73 0.00
CA ALA A 14 -8.30 -3.41 0.51
C ALA A 14 -9.51 -3.42 1.45
N GLU A 15 -10.58 -4.13 1.10
CA GLU A 15 -11.77 -4.29 1.95
C GLU A 15 -11.45 -4.99 3.28
N GLY A 16 -10.42 -5.85 3.32
CA GLY A 16 -9.94 -6.44 4.57
C GLY A 16 -9.29 -5.44 5.53
N ILE A 17 -8.70 -4.37 5.00
CA ILE A 17 -7.99 -3.33 5.75
C ILE A 17 -8.91 -2.14 6.07
N LEU A 18 -9.74 -1.73 5.12
CA LEU A 18 -10.55 -0.51 5.18
C LEU A 18 -11.88 -0.69 5.93
N GLN A 19 -12.10 -1.82 6.61
CA GLN A 19 -13.37 -2.11 7.28
C GLN A 19 -13.81 -0.95 8.19
N PRO A 20 -15.08 -0.51 8.12
CA PRO A 20 -16.20 -1.16 7.42
C PRO A 20 -16.44 -0.70 5.97
N GLU A 21 -15.55 0.10 5.37
CA GLU A 21 -15.75 0.65 4.02
C GLU A 21 -15.70 -0.44 2.94
N ILE A 22 -16.59 -0.32 1.95
CA ILE A 22 -16.69 -1.22 0.78
C ILE A 22 -16.06 -0.53 -0.41
N VAL A 23 -15.19 -1.22 -1.14
CA VAL A 23 -14.55 -0.67 -2.35
C VAL A 23 -15.51 -0.82 -3.53
N GLU A 24 -15.98 0.31 -4.06
CA GLU A 24 -16.91 0.33 -5.20
C GLU A 24 -16.18 0.31 -6.54
N SER A 25 -15.01 0.95 -6.61
CA SER A 25 -14.21 0.99 -7.83
C SER A 25 -12.71 0.89 -7.58
N ILE A 26 -12.01 0.33 -8.57
CA ILE A 26 -10.55 0.24 -8.62
C ILE A 26 -10.08 0.59 -10.02
N ALA A 27 -9.22 1.60 -10.12
CA ALA A 27 -8.65 2.07 -11.36
C ALA A 27 -7.11 2.01 -11.30
N TYR A 28 -6.49 1.61 -12.41
CA TYR A 28 -5.04 1.71 -12.55
C TYR A 28 -4.69 3.18 -12.77
N GLU A 29 -3.76 3.70 -11.98
CA GLU A 29 -3.33 5.10 -12.10
C GLU A 29 -1.96 5.21 -12.79
N ALA A 30 -0.94 4.57 -12.22
CA ALA A 30 0.43 4.70 -12.70
C ALA A 30 1.31 3.54 -12.23
N GLY A 31 2.37 3.27 -12.98
CA GLY A 31 3.46 2.39 -12.59
C GLY A 31 4.71 3.22 -12.28
N TYR A 32 5.40 2.89 -11.20
CA TYR A 32 6.65 3.51 -10.78
C TYR A 32 7.72 2.44 -10.62
N SER A 33 8.95 2.79 -10.95
CA SER A 33 10.11 1.90 -10.79
C SER A 33 11.13 2.58 -9.89
N ASP A 34 11.62 1.85 -8.90
CA ASP A 34 12.68 2.32 -8.00
C ASP A 34 13.75 1.24 -7.79
N GLN A 35 14.59 1.39 -6.76
CA GLN A 35 15.64 0.42 -6.43
C GLN A 35 15.08 -0.89 -5.84
N GLU A 36 13.89 -0.85 -5.25
CA GLU A 36 13.17 -1.99 -4.67
C GLU A 36 12.48 -2.85 -5.74
N GLY A 37 12.16 -2.26 -6.90
CA GLY A 37 11.50 -2.92 -8.02
C GLY A 37 10.43 -2.06 -8.68
N ASP A 38 9.57 -2.71 -9.47
CA ASP A 38 8.42 -2.08 -10.09
C ASP A 38 7.22 -2.13 -9.15
N SER A 39 6.49 -1.02 -9.03
CA SER A 39 5.29 -0.87 -8.23
C SER A 39 4.14 -0.29 -9.07
N ASP A 40 2.98 -0.92 -9.02
CA ASP A 40 1.75 -0.41 -9.59
C ASP A 40 0.95 0.36 -8.52
N VAL A 41 0.41 1.52 -8.88
CA VAL A 41 -0.46 2.32 -8.03
C VAL A 41 -1.87 2.35 -8.60
N TRP A 42 -2.83 2.05 -7.72
CA TRP A 42 -4.25 1.95 -8.03
C TRP A 42 -5.04 2.95 -7.20
N LEU A 43 -6.03 3.60 -7.82
CA LEU A 43 -7.00 4.43 -7.12
C LEU A 43 -8.20 3.57 -6.72
N LEU A 44 -8.56 3.63 -5.44
CA LEU A 44 -9.75 3.01 -4.87
C LEU A 44 -10.76 4.09 -4.50
N GLU A 45 -12.03 3.87 -4.84
CA GLU A 45 -13.15 4.66 -4.32
C GLU A 45 -14.06 3.74 -3.50
N THR A 46 -14.52 4.24 -2.36
CA THR A 46 -15.38 3.49 -1.43
C THR A 46 -16.81 4.02 -1.40
N ASP A 47 -17.72 3.23 -0.83
CA ASP A 47 -19.14 3.58 -0.65
C ASP A 47 -19.36 4.86 0.18
N THR A 48 -18.36 5.24 0.99
CA THR A 48 -18.39 6.47 1.79
C THR A 48 -17.91 7.70 1.02
N GLY A 49 -17.47 7.54 -0.23
CA GLY A 49 -16.86 8.58 -1.05
C GLY A 49 -15.41 8.87 -0.70
N ASN A 50 -14.77 8.06 0.16
CA ASN A 50 -13.34 8.17 0.41
C ASN A 50 -12.54 7.56 -0.75
N GLU A 51 -11.43 8.21 -1.08
CA GLU A 51 -10.46 7.74 -2.05
C GLU A 51 -9.17 7.28 -1.37
N TYR A 52 -8.56 6.21 -1.89
CA TYR A 52 -7.31 5.65 -1.40
C TYR A 52 -6.36 5.27 -2.53
N TRP A 53 -5.06 5.41 -2.30
CA TRP A 53 -4.01 4.86 -3.13
C TRP A 53 -3.64 3.49 -2.60
N LEU A 54 -3.74 2.46 -3.45
CA LEU A 54 -3.19 1.14 -3.19
C LEU A 54 -1.90 0.99 -3.99
N ILE A 55 -0.82 0.66 -3.30
CA ILE A 55 0.53 0.55 -3.87
C ILE A 55 0.96 -0.91 -3.82
N GLU A 56 1.14 -1.51 -4.99
CA GLU A 56 1.50 -2.91 -5.19
C GLU A 56 2.91 -2.98 -5.78
N GLY A 57 3.92 -3.18 -4.93
CA GLY A 57 5.30 -3.42 -5.35
C GLY A 57 5.92 -4.63 -4.65
N ALA A 58 6.09 -4.53 -3.32
CA ALA A 58 6.48 -5.65 -2.47
C ALA A 58 5.30 -6.03 -1.58
N TYR A 59 5.15 -7.33 -1.28
CA TYR A 59 4.09 -7.80 -0.39
C TYR A 59 4.51 -7.61 1.07
N PRO A 60 3.65 -7.09 1.96
CA PRO A 60 2.26 -6.67 1.70
C PRO A 60 2.16 -5.30 1.00
N ALA A 61 1.13 -5.16 0.15
CA ALA A 61 0.77 -3.89 -0.49
C ALA A 61 0.46 -2.80 0.56
N ASN A 62 0.62 -1.53 0.22
CA ASN A 62 0.31 -0.42 1.12
C ASN A 62 -0.95 0.32 0.69
N ILE A 63 -1.69 0.89 1.64
CA ILE A 63 -2.91 1.67 1.39
C ILE A 63 -2.80 3.03 2.08
N ILE A 64 -2.92 4.10 1.30
CA ILE A 64 -2.77 5.49 1.78
C ILE A 64 -4.03 6.28 1.42
N LYS A 65 -4.64 6.93 2.40
CA LYS A 65 -5.81 7.79 2.15
C LYS A 65 -5.44 8.98 1.30
N LYS A 66 -6.14 9.16 0.17
CA LYS A 66 -5.95 10.32 -0.72
C LYS A 66 -6.48 11.57 -0.02
N SER A 67 -5.56 12.36 0.51
CA SER A 67 -5.87 13.58 1.26
C SER A 67 -4.64 14.46 1.40
N GLY A 68 -4.83 15.78 1.44
CA GLY A 68 -3.75 16.73 1.72
C GLY A 68 -2.53 16.54 0.82
N ILE A 69 -1.39 16.19 1.42
CA ILE A 69 -0.11 15.95 0.70
C ILE A 69 -0.15 14.71 -0.21
N TYR A 70 -1.08 13.78 0.04
CA TYR A 70 -1.29 12.57 -0.75
C TYR A 70 -2.36 12.77 -1.83
N GLN A 71 -2.55 14.00 -2.33
CA GLN A 71 -3.50 14.28 -3.39
C GLN A 71 -3.16 13.55 -4.70
N HIS A 72 -1.89 13.19 -4.88
CA HIS A 72 -1.34 12.58 -6.10
C HIS A 72 -0.67 11.24 -5.79
N ALA A 73 -0.79 10.29 -6.74
CA ALA A 73 -0.19 8.96 -6.63
C ALA A 73 1.33 9.00 -6.40
N GLU A 74 2.03 9.93 -7.04
CA GLU A 74 3.49 10.10 -6.87
C GLU A 74 3.87 10.35 -5.40
N ARG A 75 3.16 11.25 -4.70
CA ARG A 75 3.45 11.54 -3.29
C ARG A 75 3.06 10.40 -2.36
N ALA A 76 2.02 9.63 -2.68
CA ALA A 76 1.70 8.42 -1.94
C ALA A 76 2.79 7.35 -2.14
N PHE A 77 3.30 7.19 -3.36
CA PHE A 77 4.38 6.26 -3.68
C PHE A 77 5.69 6.63 -2.99
N GLU A 78 6.10 7.90 -3.01
CA GLU A 78 7.29 8.36 -2.28
C GLU A 78 7.20 8.07 -0.78
N ALA A 79 6.05 8.32 -0.15
CA ALA A 79 5.85 8.02 1.25
C ALA A 79 5.95 6.51 1.55
N TYR A 80 5.50 5.66 0.63
CA TYR A 80 5.71 4.22 0.72
C TYR A 80 7.20 3.84 0.66
N LEU A 81 7.99 4.46 -0.21
CA LEU A 81 9.43 4.23 -0.27
C LEU A 81 10.15 4.67 1.01
N GLU A 82 9.77 5.83 1.57
CA GLU A 82 10.31 6.31 2.85
C GLU A 82 10.03 5.30 3.97
N MET A 83 8.79 4.78 4.05
CA MET A 83 8.43 3.74 5.04
C MET A 83 9.26 2.47 4.89
N LEU A 84 9.53 2.02 3.66
CA LEU A 84 10.37 0.85 3.40
C LEU A 84 11.82 1.07 3.81
N GLN A 85 12.36 2.26 3.54
CA GLN A 85 13.70 2.64 3.96
C GLN A 85 13.82 2.66 5.49
N GLU A 86 12.87 3.30 6.18
CA GLU A 86 12.84 3.34 7.65
C GLU A 86 12.73 1.94 8.28
N ALA A 87 11.99 1.03 7.64
CA ALA A 87 11.84 -0.36 8.11
C ALA A 87 13.16 -1.14 8.01
N LYS A 88 13.99 -0.87 6.98
CA LYS A 88 15.31 -1.47 6.82
C LYS A 88 16.36 -0.90 7.77
N GLU A 89 16.24 0.39 8.10
CA GLU A 89 17.20 1.08 8.95
C GLU A 89 16.97 0.85 10.45
N LYS A 90 15.84 0.27 10.87
CA LYS A 90 15.60 -0.17 12.26
C LYS A 90 16.19 -1.57 12.46
N PRO A 91 17.41 -1.72 13.02
CA PRO A 91 17.89 -3.04 13.43
C PRO A 91 16.92 -3.60 14.46
N GLU A 92 16.44 -4.83 14.23
CA GLU A 92 15.77 -5.62 15.26
C GLU A 92 16.65 -5.56 16.52
N ILE A 93 16.15 -4.95 17.60
CA ILE A 93 16.86 -4.96 18.88
C ILE A 93 17.01 -6.44 19.23
N PRO A 94 18.24 -7.00 19.29
CA PRO A 94 18.40 -8.39 19.70
C PRO A 94 17.82 -8.50 21.11
N ASP A 95 16.84 -9.38 21.26
CA ASP A 95 16.04 -9.56 22.45
C ASP A 95 16.97 -9.85 23.65
N ARG A 96 17.25 -8.83 24.46
CA ARG A 96 18.19 -8.91 25.61
C ARG A 96 17.70 -9.89 26.69
N PHE A 97 16.52 -10.49 26.54
CA PHE A 97 15.92 -11.39 27.51
C PHE A 97 16.20 -12.89 27.28
N GLN A 98 16.96 -13.27 26.25
CA GLN A 98 17.38 -14.68 26.07
C GLN A 98 18.66 -15.08 26.86
N GLN A 99 19.21 -14.20 27.71
CA GLN A 99 20.39 -14.51 28.55
C GLN A 99 20.10 -14.49 30.06
N LEU A 100 19.00 -15.10 30.50
CA LEU A 100 18.88 -15.53 31.90
C LEU A 100 18.52 -17.02 31.93
N GLN A 101 19.58 -17.83 31.93
CA GLN A 101 19.56 -19.21 32.44
C GLN A 101 19.39 -19.21 33.96
#